data_AF-A0A844WXT2-F1
#
_entry.id   AF-A0A844WXT2-F1
#
_cell.length_a   1.000
_cell.length_b   1.000
_cell.length_c   1.000
_cell.angle_alpha   90.00
_cell.angle_beta   90.00
_cell.angle_gamma   90.00
#
_symmetry.space_group_name_H-M   'P 1'
#
loop_
_entity.id
_entity.type
_entity.pdbx_description
1 polymer ?
#
loop_
_entity_poly.entity_id
_entity_poly.type
_entity_poly.pdbx_seq_one_letter_code
_entity_poly.pdbx_strand_id
1 'polypeptide(L)'
;MKKHFIIILVLFLTACDNSENIKKVKALIYSQLDKTITVGNALDNRELCKKVNWESLKDEKQRDIVEYSCNLDTKKAENFLHTQLDDELNTLKSKFVETDIKVSPEEYKKFRIDEVKASQNKRYKYTIYGNYVDINAQAFIYANAKLEAYNLLGQALDDISKSKAFIRYQQNRNYFIANKENIEKVILEDHSIDNPKETIEYIYSSTHSSLIGDIFWIDSDTSPSQFFKWQSISNQTIRNRIEEMFIDIEDIHNQLKEHKIYFSHSYLFDQGGLRDPFHDKEIRYNDKLLKIDQDGMINLAHSSDCCQTFRYFLEGETPKIVSIYDDKIETKISANNYRELLASLKTTQKNIISKMVSDVLVPHNNANKSNIEIVQKLQNDLKIKSYDQKIRWSLVGEQEPVLTSCELIIETNSFPKVISDPKLANHCFSATYSDRYIESVYNDPLYQILNNINSSLKN
;
A
#
# COMPACT_ATOMS: atom_id res chain seq x y z
N MET A 1 -47.11 48.33 -72.00
CA MET A 1 -45.65 48.10 -71.92
C MET A 1 -45.43 46.64 -71.54
N LYS A 2 -44.88 45.81 -72.46
CA LYS A 2 -44.63 44.38 -72.23
C LYS A 2 -43.24 44.22 -71.58
N LYS A 3 -43.15 43.53 -70.44
CA LYS A 3 -41.88 43.10 -69.83
C LYS A 3 -41.81 41.59 -69.90
N HIS A 4 -40.78 41.08 -70.58
CA HIS A 4 -40.49 39.65 -70.68
C HIS A 4 -39.84 39.16 -69.39
N PHE A 5 -40.44 38.14 -68.79
CA PHE A 5 -39.88 37.38 -67.68
C PHE A 5 -38.94 36.32 -68.28
N ILE A 6 -37.63 36.45 -68.06
CA ILE A 6 -36.64 35.45 -68.45
C ILE A 6 -36.67 34.33 -67.41
N ILE A 7 -37.07 33.14 -67.86
CA ILE A 7 -36.96 31.88 -67.11
C ILE A 7 -35.50 31.43 -67.21
N ILE A 8 -34.76 31.47 -66.10
CA ILE A 8 -33.47 30.80 -65.97
C ILE A 8 -33.74 29.36 -65.52
N LEU A 9 -33.59 28.47 -66.49
CA LEU A 9 -33.56 27.02 -66.36
C LEU A 9 -32.30 26.61 -65.58
N VAL A 10 -32.42 26.39 -64.27
CA VAL A 10 -31.39 25.68 -63.50
C VAL A 10 -31.58 24.18 -63.78
N LEU A 11 -30.83 23.71 -64.78
CA LEU A 11 -30.56 22.29 -64.97
C LEU A 11 -29.87 21.75 -63.72
N PHE A 12 -30.61 21.03 -62.90
CA PHE A 12 -30.05 20.06 -61.96
C PHE A 12 -29.38 18.95 -62.76
N LEU A 13 -28.09 19.11 -63.06
CA LEU A 13 -27.21 18.00 -63.43
C LEU A 13 -26.94 17.19 -62.15
N THR A 14 -27.79 16.20 -61.88
CA THR A 14 -27.43 15.08 -61.00
C THR A 14 -26.36 14.25 -61.72
N ALA A 15 -25.09 14.57 -61.49
CA ALA A 15 -23.97 13.75 -61.93
C ALA A 15 -23.96 12.44 -61.12
N CYS A 16 -24.55 11.39 -61.71
CA CYS A 16 -24.36 10.02 -61.25
C CYS A 16 -22.93 9.56 -61.57
N ASP A 17 -22.03 9.82 -60.63
CA ASP A 17 -21.22 8.81 -59.93
C ASP A 17 -20.73 7.60 -60.73
N ASN A 18 -19.61 7.77 -61.46
CA ASN A 18 -18.65 6.70 -61.82
C ASN A 18 -17.47 7.30 -62.62
N SER A 19 -16.58 8.04 -61.96
CA SER A 19 -15.39 8.57 -62.62
C SER A 19 -14.48 7.43 -63.11
N GLU A 20 -13.82 7.62 -64.25
CA GLU A 20 -12.87 6.63 -64.81
C GLU A 20 -11.71 6.34 -63.85
N ASN A 21 -11.33 7.32 -63.04
CA ASN A 21 -10.31 7.19 -62.01
C ASN A 21 -10.71 6.24 -60.87
N ILE A 22 -11.96 6.28 -60.40
CA ILE A 22 -12.46 5.33 -59.38
C ILE A 22 -12.41 3.90 -59.92
N LYS A 23 -12.81 3.69 -61.19
CA LYS A 23 -12.74 2.37 -61.83
C LYS A 23 -11.31 1.83 -61.89
N LYS A 24 -10.33 2.69 -62.24
CA LYS A 24 -8.91 2.31 -62.25
C LYS A 24 -8.44 1.84 -60.87
N VAL A 25 -8.77 2.57 -59.80
CA VAL A 25 -8.38 2.18 -58.44
C VAL A 25 -9.09 0.90 -57.99
N LYS A 26 -10.40 0.76 -58.26
CA LYS A 26 -11.15 -0.45 -57.91
C LYS A 26 -10.62 -1.70 -58.60
N ALA A 27 -10.02 -1.58 -59.78
CA ALA A 27 -9.45 -2.70 -60.54
C ALA A 27 -8.06 -3.14 -60.06
N LEU A 28 -7.41 -2.38 -59.17
CA LEU A 28 -6.09 -2.74 -58.64
C LEU A 28 -6.12 -4.11 -57.94
N ILE A 29 -5.05 -4.88 -58.12
CA ILE A 29 -4.79 -6.13 -57.40
C ILE A 29 -3.46 -5.97 -56.67
N TYR A 30 -3.50 -5.98 -55.34
CA TYR A 30 -2.30 -5.95 -54.53
C TYR A 30 -1.78 -7.37 -54.31
N SER A 31 -0.79 -7.74 -55.13
CA SER A 31 -0.23 -9.10 -55.15
C SER A 31 0.34 -9.58 -53.80
N GLN A 32 0.70 -8.64 -52.91
CA GLN A 32 1.18 -8.91 -51.55
C GLN A 32 0.07 -9.24 -50.53
N LEU A 33 -1.21 -9.10 -50.87
CA LEU A 33 -2.33 -9.36 -49.96
C LEU A 33 -3.11 -10.60 -50.38
N ASP A 34 -3.66 -10.56 -51.60
CA ASP A 34 -4.39 -11.65 -52.23
C ASP A 34 -4.48 -11.35 -53.73
N LYS A 35 -3.98 -12.27 -54.56
CA LYS A 35 -3.92 -12.11 -56.02
C LYS A 35 -5.27 -12.32 -56.71
N THR A 36 -6.29 -12.79 -55.99
CA THR A 36 -7.56 -13.23 -56.56
C THR A 36 -8.68 -12.20 -56.45
N ILE A 37 -8.44 -11.11 -55.72
CA ILE A 37 -9.44 -10.12 -55.34
C ILE A 37 -8.93 -8.71 -55.67
N THR A 38 -9.81 -7.91 -56.26
CA THR A 38 -9.54 -6.51 -56.55
C THR A 38 -9.76 -5.64 -55.31
N VAL A 39 -9.11 -4.48 -55.25
CA VAL A 39 -9.31 -3.48 -54.19
C VAL A 39 -10.79 -3.11 -54.06
N GLY A 40 -11.49 -2.94 -55.18
CA GLY A 40 -12.94 -2.67 -55.20
C GLY A 40 -13.72 -3.78 -54.50
N ASN A 41 -13.50 -5.04 -54.88
CA ASN A 41 -14.19 -6.17 -54.25
C ASN A 41 -13.88 -6.30 -52.76
N ALA A 42 -12.63 -6.04 -52.36
CA ALA A 42 -12.20 -6.10 -50.97
C ALA A 42 -12.83 -5.00 -50.11
N LEU A 43 -12.97 -3.79 -50.65
CA LEU A 43 -13.41 -2.61 -49.89
C LEU A 43 -14.92 -2.37 -49.97
N ASP A 44 -15.55 -2.65 -51.10
CA ASP A 44 -17.00 -2.43 -51.29
C ASP A 44 -17.85 -3.37 -50.42
N ASN A 45 -17.31 -4.54 -50.04
CA ASN A 45 -18.03 -5.58 -49.29
C ASN A 45 -17.56 -5.72 -47.83
N ARG A 46 -16.93 -4.70 -47.25
CA ARG A 46 -16.44 -4.78 -45.86
C ARG A 46 -17.59 -4.72 -44.85
N GLU A 47 -17.84 -5.86 -44.21
CA GLU A 47 -18.91 -6.02 -43.20
C GLU A 47 -18.78 -5.08 -42.00
N LEU A 48 -17.55 -4.63 -41.70
CA LEU A 48 -17.26 -3.69 -40.62
C LEU A 48 -17.60 -2.23 -40.96
N CYS A 49 -17.88 -1.91 -42.22
CA CYS A 49 -18.30 -0.58 -42.67
C CYS A 49 -19.83 -0.49 -42.74
N LYS A 50 -20.44 0.45 -42.01
CA LYS A 50 -21.89 0.75 -42.12
C LYS A 50 -22.24 1.31 -43.49
N LYS A 51 -21.35 2.13 -44.03
CA LYS A 51 -21.47 2.73 -45.35
C LYS A 51 -20.08 2.90 -45.95
N VAL A 52 -19.99 2.61 -47.24
CA VAL A 52 -18.82 2.85 -48.07
C VAL A 52 -19.13 3.96 -49.07
N ASN A 53 -18.13 4.80 -49.36
CA ASN A 53 -18.21 5.84 -50.36
C ASN A 53 -16.89 5.95 -51.13
N TRP A 54 -16.98 6.31 -52.42
CA TRP A 54 -15.82 6.55 -53.28
C TRP A 54 -15.96 7.91 -53.93
N GLU A 55 -14.91 8.73 -53.86
CA GLU A 55 -14.94 10.07 -54.45
C GLU A 55 -13.65 10.34 -55.22
N SER A 56 -13.76 11.15 -56.27
CA SER A 56 -12.59 11.72 -56.96
C SER A 56 -12.45 13.17 -56.55
N LEU A 57 -11.26 13.53 -56.06
CA LEU A 57 -10.92 14.85 -55.57
C LEU A 57 -9.55 15.27 -56.08
N LYS A 58 -9.20 16.54 -55.89
CA LYS A 58 -7.86 17.04 -56.17
C LYS A 58 -7.15 17.37 -54.88
N ASP A 59 -5.87 17.00 -54.78
CA ASP A 59 -5.05 17.43 -53.65
C ASP A 59 -4.58 18.89 -53.78
N GLU A 60 -3.85 19.38 -52.77
CA GLU A 60 -3.30 20.74 -52.75
C GLU A 60 -2.39 21.06 -53.96
N LYS A 61 -1.83 20.03 -54.60
CA LYS A 61 -0.97 20.14 -55.79
C LYS A 61 -1.73 19.89 -57.09
N GLN A 62 -3.06 19.93 -57.05
CA GLN A 62 -3.95 19.70 -58.20
C GLN A 62 -3.82 18.32 -58.84
N ARG A 63 -3.28 17.32 -58.12
CA ARG A 63 -3.20 15.94 -58.57
C ARG A 63 -4.54 15.25 -58.35
N ASP A 64 -4.89 14.36 -59.26
CA ASP A 64 -6.11 13.56 -59.12
C ASP A 64 -5.92 12.52 -58.01
N ILE A 65 -6.85 12.51 -57.07
CA ILE A 65 -6.93 11.58 -55.95
C ILE A 65 -8.26 10.84 -56.03
N VAL A 66 -8.20 9.54 -55.75
CA VAL A 66 -9.39 8.76 -55.42
C VAL A 66 -9.37 8.50 -53.93
N GLU A 67 -10.44 8.85 -53.23
CA GLU A 67 -10.63 8.59 -51.80
C GLU A 67 -11.74 7.54 -51.61
N TYR A 68 -11.40 6.48 -50.90
CA TYR A 68 -12.35 5.57 -50.28
C TYR A 68 -12.64 6.07 -48.86
N SER A 69 -13.91 6.13 -48.49
CA SER A 69 -14.35 6.40 -47.13
C SER A 69 -15.21 5.25 -46.61
N CYS A 70 -14.92 4.79 -45.40
CA CYS A 70 -15.71 3.79 -44.67
C CYS A 70 -16.14 4.37 -43.32
N ASN A 71 -17.45 4.46 -43.10
CA ASN A 71 -17.99 4.81 -41.80
C ASN A 71 -18.06 3.55 -40.93
N LEU A 72 -17.27 3.51 -39.87
CA LEU A 72 -17.18 2.42 -38.92
C LEU A 72 -18.32 2.48 -37.90
N ASP A 73 -18.53 1.38 -37.19
CA ASP A 73 -19.55 1.33 -36.15
C ASP A 73 -19.14 2.12 -34.91
N THR A 74 -19.66 3.35 -34.82
CA THR A 74 -19.51 4.22 -33.65
C THR A 74 -19.91 3.55 -32.34
N LYS A 75 -20.93 2.66 -32.32
CA LYS A 75 -21.35 1.97 -31.09
C LYS A 75 -20.29 1.02 -30.56
N LYS A 76 -19.58 0.32 -31.47
CA LYS A 76 -18.48 -0.58 -31.07
C LYS A 76 -17.31 0.22 -30.49
N ALA A 77 -16.97 1.34 -31.11
CA ALA A 77 -15.91 2.22 -30.62
C ALA A 77 -16.28 2.91 -29.29
N GLU A 78 -17.55 3.32 -29.11
CA GLU A 78 -18.06 3.83 -27.83
C GLU A 78 -17.96 2.74 -26.75
N ASN A 79 -18.47 1.54 -27.02
CA ASN A 79 -18.39 0.42 -26.08
C ASN A 79 -16.95 0.09 -25.66
N PHE A 80 -16.01 0.14 -26.61
CA PHE A 80 -14.58 -0.04 -26.31
C PHE A 80 -14.09 1.02 -25.31
N LEU A 81 -14.33 2.31 -25.58
CA LEU A 81 -13.92 3.39 -24.69
C LEU A 81 -14.60 3.29 -23.32
N HIS A 82 -15.90 2.99 -23.27
CA HIS A 82 -16.62 2.79 -22.01
C HIS A 82 -16.03 1.66 -21.17
N THR A 83 -15.67 0.53 -21.79
CA THR A 83 -15.05 -0.60 -21.09
C THR A 83 -13.70 -0.21 -20.49
N GLN A 84 -12.88 0.52 -21.24
CA GLN A 84 -11.58 1.01 -20.75
C GLN A 84 -11.74 2.03 -19.61
N LEU A 85 -12.76 2.88 -19.67
CA LEU A 85 -13.08 3.82 -18.59
C LEU A 85 -13.64 3.11 -17.35
N ASP A 86 -14.40 2.03 -17.51
CA ASP A 86 -14.87 1.19 -16.40
C ASP A 86 -13.69 0.53 -15.67
N ASP A 87 -12.72 0.01 -16.42
CA ASP A 87 -11.49 -0.57 -15.86
C ASP A 87 -10.68 0.47 -15.08
N GLU A 88 -10.52 1.69 -15.62
CA GLU A 88 -9.84 2.79 -14.92
C GLU A 88 -10.64 3.21 -13.67
N LEU A 89 -11.97 3.30 -13.76
CA LEU A 89 -12.83 3.65 -12.63
C LEU A 89 -12.73 2.61 -11.51
N ASN A 90 -12.72 1.32 -11.84
CA ASN A 90 -12.53 0.23 -10.89
C ASN A 90 -11.13 0.29 -10.27
N THR A 91 -10.12 0.58 -11.08
CA THR A 91 -8.74 0.79 -10.61
C THR A 91 -8.67 1.96 -9.62
N LEU A 92 -9.26 3.11 -9.93
CA LEU A 92 -9.32 4.26 -9.02
C LEU A 92 -10.08 3.91 -7.73
N LYS A 93 -11.24 3.27 -7.82
CA LYS A 93 -12.00 2.84 -6.63
C LYS A 93 -11.18 1.91 -5.71
N SER A 94 -10.37 1.02 -6.28
CA SER A 94 -9.50 0.13 -5.51
C SER A 94 -8.34 0.83 -4.80
N LYS A 95 -8.03 2.08 -5.16
CA LYS A 95 -6.96 2.89 -4.55
C LYS A 95 -7.42 3.68 -3.32
N PHE A 96 -8.69 3.60 -2.92
CA PHE A 96 -9.14 4.19 -1.66
C PHE A 96 -8.48 3.48 -0.50
N VAL A 97 -7.98 4.28 0.45
CA VAL A 97 -7.33 3.78 1.65
C VAL A 97 -8.26 3.99 2.84
N GLU A 98 -8.48 2.94 3.62
CA GLU A 98 -9.20 3.06 4.89
C GLU A 98 -8.41 3.99 5.84
N THR A 99 -9.11 4.84 6.57
CA THR A 99 -8.47 5.79 7.50
C THR A 99 -8.42 5.27 8.95
N ASP A 100 -9.18 4.21 9.26
CA ASP A 100 -9.22 3.55 10.57
C ASP A 100 -8.50 2.19 10.51
N ILE A 101 -7.26 2.20 10.02
CA ILE A 101 -6.45 0.99 9.88
C ILE A 101 -6.02 0.54 11.27
N LYS A 102 -6.54 -0.61 11.70
CA LYS A 102 -5.99 -1.36 12.83
C LYS A 102 -4.92 -2.29 12.32
N VAL A 103 -3.75 -2.27 12.94
CA VAL A 103 -2.66 -3.19 12.62
C VAL A 103 -2.66 -4.29 13.66
N SER A 104 -3.10 -5.48 13.27
CA SER A 104 -2.96 -6.67 14.11
C SER A 104 -1.49 -7.05 14.31
N PRO A 105 -1.15 -7.78 15.39
CA PRO A 105 0.19 -8.32 15.58
C PRO A 105 0.72 -9.07 14.34
N GLU A 106 -0.12 -9.87 13.70
CA GLU A 106 0.21 -10.70 12.54
C GLU A 106 0.53 -9.85 11.30
N GLU A 107 -0.26 -8.81 11.06
CA GLU A 107 -0.01 -7.83 10.00
C GLU A 107 1.27 -7.05 10.24
N TYR A 108 1.53 -6.65 11.49
CA TYR A 108 2.78 -6.01 11.88
C TYR A 108 3.97 -6.95 11.63
N LYS A 109 3.88 -8.22 12.04
CA LYS A 109 4.92 -9.23 11.81
C LYS A 109 5.21 -9.40 10.32
N LYS A 110 4.17 -9.49 9.49
CA LYS A 110 4.30 -9.56 8.02
C LYS A 110 5.01 -8.32 7.48
N PHE A 111 4.58 -7.13 7.91
CA PHE A 111 5.24 -5.87 7.56
C PHE A 111 6.72 -5.86 7.95
N ARG A 112 7.09 -6.41 9.12
CA ARG A 112 8.51 -6.47 9.51
C ARG A 112 9.33 -7.39 8.61
N ILE A 113 8.80 -8.58 8.31
CA ILE A 113 9.48 -9.55 7.43
C ILE A 113 9.73 -8.91 6.06
N ASP A 114 8.70 -8.32 5.48
CA ASP A 114 8.80 -7.77 4.14
C ASP A 114 9.67 -6.49 4.17
N GLU A 115 9.75 -5.72 5.28
CA GLU A 115 10.60 -4.51 5.46
C GLU A 115 12.08 -4.88 5.42
N VAL A 116 12.44 -5.96 6.10
CA VAL A 116 13.80 -6.50 6.04
C VAL A 116 14.15 -6.92 4.62
N LYS A 117 13.26 -7.66 3.93
CA LYS A 117 13.46 -8.04 2.52
C LYS A 117 13.64 -6.81 1.62
N ALA A 118 12.85 -5.76 1.86
CA ALA A 118 12.91 -4.51 1.12
C ALA A 118 14.23 -3.76 1.36
N SER A 119 14.69 -3.65 2.60
CA SER A 119 15.94 -2.96 2.96
C SER A 119 17.18 -3.55 2.28
N GLN A 120 17.17 -4.86 2.00
CA GLN A 120 18.24 -5.56 1.31
C GLN A 120 18.24 -5.31 -0.21
N ASN A 121 17.10 -4.91 -0.76
CA ASN A 121 16.90 -4.71 -2.18
C ASN A 121 16.53 -3.23 -2.41
N LYS A 122 17.53 -2.37 -2.66
CA LYS A 122 17.45 -0.88 -2.79
C LYS A 122 16.33 -0.32 -3.72
N ARG A 123 15.51 -1.16 -4.32
CA ARG A 123 14.37 -0.83 -5.20
C ARG A 123 12.99 -1.03 -4.54
N TYR A 124 12.89 -1.64 -3.36
CA TYR A 124 11.60 -1.89 -2.74
C TYR A 124 11.12 -0.67 -1.95
N LYS A 125 10.13 0.03 -2.50
CA LYS A 125 9.27 0.94 -1.75
C LYS A 125 8.17 0.10 -1.12
N TYR A 126 8.00 0.22 0.19
CA TYR A 126 6.82 -0.32 0.81
C TYR A 126 5.59 0.45 0.39
N THR A 127 4.50 -0.27 0.17
CA THR A 127 3.17 0.29 0.01
C THR A 127 2.33 -0.40 1.05
N ILE A 128 1.73 0.37 1.98
CA ILE A 128 0.80 -0.19 2.96
C ILE A 128 -0.30 -0.97 2.22
N TYR A 129 -0.78 -0.47 1.07
CA TYR A 129 -1.52 -1.22 0.04
C TYR A 129 -1.28 -0.58 -1.32
N GLY A 130 -1.52 -1.33 -2.40
CA GLY A 130 -1.00 -1.14 -3.75
C GLY A 130 -1.38 0.13 -4.51
N ASN A 131 -1.02 1.32 -4.00
CA ASN A 131 -0.43 2.44 -4.73
C ASN A 131 -0.10 3.58 -3.75
N TYR A 132 1.20 3.73 -3.44
CA TYR A 132 1.86 4.80 -2.69
C TYR A 132 1.50 4.98 -1.20
N VAL A 133 2.38 4.48 -0.32
CA VAL A 133 2.68 5.19 0.93
C VAL A 133 4.20 5.16 1.13
N ASP A 134 4.81 6.34 1.01
CA ASP A 134 6.24 6.63 1.21
C ASP A 134 6.70 6.27 2.64
N ILE A 135 7.96 6.52 3.00
CA ILE A 135 8.61 6.38 4.33
C ILE A 135 7.71 6.74 5.55
N ASN A 136 6.69 7.57 5.37
CA ASN A 136 5.64 7.90 6.34
C ASN A 136 4.71 6.72 6.72
N ALA A 137 4.66 5.67 5.89
CA ALA A 137 3.97 4.41 6.15
C ALA A 137 4.45 3.71 7.42
N GLN A 138 5.77 3.70 7.61
CA GLN A 138 6.43 2.97 8.67
C GLN A 138 6.03 3.54 10.04
N ALA A 139 6.08 4.87 10.18
CA ALA A 139 5.67 5.55 11.41
C ALA A 139 4.20 5.29 11.75
N PHE A 140 3.32 5.27 10.75
CA PHE A 140 1.90 4.96 10.92
C PHE A 140 1.66 3.53 11.38
N ILE A 141 2.31 2.54 10.75
CA ILE A 141 2.19 1.13 11.14
C ILE A 141 2.74 0.90 12.53
N TYR A 142 3.90 1.50 12.84
CA TYR A 142 4.53 1.37 14.16
C TYR A 142 3.68 2.01 15.25
N ALA A 143 3.08 3.18 15.00
CA ALA A 143 2.21 3.84 15.95
C ALA A 143 0.94 3.02 16.22
N ASN A 144 0.32 2.43 15.19
CA ASN A 144 -0.83 1.53 15.37
C ASN A 144 -0.46 0.27 16.17
N ALA A 145 0.67 -0.37 15.86
CA ALA A 145 1.12 -1.55 16.58
C ALA A 145 1.46 -1.24 18.06
N LYS A 146 2.16 -0.13 18.33
CA LYS A 146 2.44 0.34 19.70
C LYS A 146 1.14 0.64 20.45
N LEU A 147 0.17 1.30 19.80
CA LEU A 147 -1.12 1.60 20.41
C LEU A 147 -1.86 0.32 20.81
N GLU A 148 -1.82 -0.72 19.98
CA GLU A 148 -2.42 -2.02 20.30
C GLU A 148 -1.70 -2.72 21.46
N ALA A 149 -0.36 -2.75 21.46
CA ALA A 149 0.42 -3.29 22.57
C ALA A 149 0.12 -2.56 23.90
N TYR A 150 -0.02 -1.23 23.88
CA TYR A 150 -0.43 -0.46 25.06
C TYR A 150 -1.86 -0.77 25.51
N ASN A 151 -2.76 -1.13 24.59
CA ASN A 151 -4.11 -1.55 24.95
C ASN A 151 -4.09 -2.90 25.66
N LEU A 152 -3.39 -3.88 25.10
CA LEU A 152 -3.21 -5.20 25.70
C LEU A 152 -2.52 -5.12 27.06
N LEU A 153 -1.42 -4.35 27.14
CA LEU A 153 -0.72 -4.12 28.41
C LEU A 153 -1.64 -3.47 29.43
N GLY A 154 -2.37 -2.42 29.07
CA GLY A 154 -3.31 -1.76 29.99
C GLY A 154 -4.36 -2.72 30.55
N GLN A 155 -4.97 -3.54 29.69
CA GLN A 155 -5.94 -4.55 30.10
C GLN A 155 -5.33 -5.57 31.05
N ALA A 156 -4.16 -6.12 30.69
CA ALA A 156 -3.46 -7.10 31.52
C ALA A 156 -3.12 -6.53 32.90
N LEU A 157 -2.59 -5.31 32.98
CA LEU A 157 -2.24 -4.69 34.25
C LEU A 157 -3.48 -4.39 35.11
N ASP A 158 -4.59 -3.98 34.49
CA ASP A 158 -5.85 -3.78 35.21
C ASP A 158 -6.39 -5.09 35.80
N ASP A 159 -6.23 -6.22 35.12
CA ASP A 159 -6.65 -7.53 35.64
C ASP A 159 -5.69 -8.09 36.68
N ILE A 160 -4.37 -8.02 36.42
CA ILE A 160 -3.32 -8.40 37.35
C ILE A 160 -3.44 -7.60 38.66
N SER A 161 -3.81 -6.31 38.59
CA SER A 161 -3.96 -5.47 39.79
C SER A 161 -4.98 -6.00 40.81
N LYS A 162 -5.92 -6.84 40.35
CA LYS A 162 -6.97 -7.47 41.17
C LYS A 162 -6.58 -8.88 41.63
N SER A 163 -5.47 -9.43 41.12
CA SER A 163 -5.04 -10.81 41.39
C SER A 163 -4.50 -10.95 42.81
N LYS A 164 -4.68 -12.16 43.39
CA LYS A 164 -4.11 -12.49 44.70
C LYS A 164 -2.58 -12.45 44.69
N ALA A 165 -1.96 -12.83 43.57
CA ALA A 165 -0.52 -12.80 43.41
C ALA A 165 0.02 -11.37 43.49
N PHE A 166 -0.55 -10.44 42.73
CA PHE A 166 -0.13 -9.05 42.79
C PHE A 166 -0.33 -8.42 44.17
N ILE A 167 -1.45 -8.70 44.84
CA ILE A 167 -1.71 -8.20 46.20
C ILE A 167 -0.64 -8.71 47.18
N ARG A 168 -0.31 -10.01 47.16
CA ARG A 168 0.75 -10.58 48.02
C ARG A 168 2.13 -10.03 47.67
N TYR A 169 2.45 -9.93 46.38
CA TYR A 169 3.67 -9.31 45.90
C TYR A 169 3.84 -7.88 46.46
N GLN A 170 2.81 -7.05 46.38
CA GLN A 170 2.83 -5.68 46.92
C GLN A 170 2.99 -5.67 48.45
N GLN A 171 2.34 -6.58 49.17
CA GLN A 171 2.49 -6.70 50.62
C GLN A 171 3.93 -7.06 51.01
N ASN A 172 4.52 -8.05 50.33
CA ASN A 172 5.90 -8.48 50.58
C ASN A 172 6.90 -7.39 50.18
N ARG A 173 6.70 -6.72 49.06
CA ARG A 173 7.51 -5.57 48.64
C ARG A 173 7.47 -4.44 49.67
N ASN A 174 6.29 -4.08 50.16
CA ASN A 174 6.14 -3.05 51.19
C ASN A 174 6.80 -3.45 52.51
N TYR A 175 6.80 -4.73 52.86
CA TYR A 175 7.57 -5.25 54.00
C TYR A 175 9.07 -4.98 53.84
N PHE A 176 9.66 -5.28 52.67
CA PHE A 176 11.08 -5.02 52.40
C PHE A 176 11.41 -3.53 52.46
N ILE A 177 10.56 -2.67 51.88
CA ILE A 177 10.77 -1.22 51.91
C ILE A 177 10.69 -0.65 53.33
N ALA A 178 9.65 -1.02 54.08
CA ALA A 178 9.40 -0.48 55.42
C ALA A 178 10.42 -0.97 56.46
N ASN A 179 11.09 -2.11 56.21
CA ASN A 179 12.03 -2.73 57.14
C ASN A 179 13.46 -2.75 56.60
N LYS A 180 13.78 -1.91 55.60
CA LYS A 180 15.03 -1.95 54.85
C LYS A 180 16.28 -2.03 55.74
N GLU A 181 16.46 -1.07 56.64
CA GLU A 181 17.65 -0.99 57.51
C GLU A 181 17.81 -2.24 58.39
N ASN A 182 16.70 -2.76 58.93
CA ASN A 182 16.73 -3.95 59.78
C ASN A 182 17.04 -5.21 58.97
N ILE A 183 16.47 -5.35 57.77
CA ILE A 183 16.72 -6.47 56.87
C ILE A 183 18.16 -6.46 56.37
N GLU A 184 18.69 -5.29 55.99
CA GLU A 184 20.10 -5.14 55.61
C GLU A 184 21.03 -5.56 56.76
N LYS A 185 20.75 -5.13 57.98
CA LYS A 185 21.50 -5.56 59.16
C LYS A 185 21.45 -7.08 59.35
N VAL A 186 20.26 -7.68 59.29
CA VAL A 186 20.09 -9.14 59.42
C VAL A 186 20.90 -9.88 58.37
N ILE A 187 20.90 -9.43 57.12
CA ILE A 187 21.65 -10.07 56.02
C ILE A 187 23.17 -9.89 56.21
N LEU A 188 23.64 -8.71 56.64
CA LEU A 188 25.06 -8.46 56.90
C LEU A 188 25.62 -9.29 58.06
N GLU A 189 24.79 -9.61 59.04
CA GLU A 189 25.14 -10.44 60.20
C GLU A 189 24.95 -11.94 59.93
N ASP A 190 24.39 -12.33 58.78
CA ASP A 190 24.08 -13.71 58.44
C ASP A 190 25.29 -14.46 57.86
N HIS A 191 25.97 -15.23 58.70
CA HIS A 191 27.17 -15.97 58.32
C HIS A 191 26.92 -17.14 57.36
N SER A 192 25.67 -17.49 57.03
CA SER A 192 25.37 -18.49 55.99
C SER A 192 25.36 -17.92 54.57
N ILE A 193 25.51 -16.60 54.41
CA ILE A 193 25.50 -15.92 53.12
C ILE A 193 26.94 -15.63 52.68
N ASP A 194 27.36 -16.20 51.56
CA ASP A 194 28.72 -16.02 51.01
C ASP A 194 29.02 -14.55 50.64
N ASN A 195 28.03 -13.82 50.10
CA ASN A 195 28.15 -12.40 49.74
C ASN A 195 26.92 -11.59 50.17
N PRO A 196 26.87 -11.11 51.43
CA PRO A 196 25.69 -10.43 51.95
C PRO A 196 25.44 -9.06 51.30
N LYS A 197 26.50 -8.38 50.83
CA LYS A 197 26.35 -7.08 50.13
C LYS A 197 25.68 -7.23 48.77
N GLU A 198 26.09 -8.24 48.00
CA GLU A 198 25.45 -8.58 46.72
C GLU A 198 24.00 -9.03 46.92
N THR A 199 23.72 -9.76 48.00
CA THR A 199 22.34 -10.16 48.37
C THR A 199 21.47 -8.93 48.65
N ILE A 200 21.99 -7.95 49.39
CA ILE A 200 21.30 -6.67 49.66
C ILE A 200 21.10 -5.88 48.37
N GLU A 201 22.13 -5.80 47.53
CA GLU A 201 22.04 -5.16 46.22
C GLU A 201 20.95 -5.83 45.36
N TYR A 202 20.87 -7.15 45.36
CA TYR A 202 19.83 -7.88 44.64
C TYR A 202 18.42 -7.61 45.19
N ILE A 203 18.24 -7.50 46.51
CA ILE A 203 16.92 -7.22 47.09
C ILE A 203 16.46 -5.80 46.77
N TYR A 204 17.38 -4.81 46.77
CA TYR A 204 17.02 -3.39 46.76
C TYR A 204 17.47 -2.58 45.53
N SER A 205 18.37 -3.08 44.69
CA SER A 205 18.92 -2.34 43.55
C SER A 205 18.10 -2.51 42.27
N SER A 206 18.00 -1.43 41.50
CA SER A 206 17.40 -1.42 40.17
C SER A 206 18.41 -1.64 39.03
N THR A 207 19.73 -1.65 39.33
CA THR A 207 20.80 -1.76 38.33
C THR A 207 21.14 -3.20 37.94
N HIS A 208 20.93 -4.16 38.84
CA HIS A 208 21.05 -5.59 38.60
C HIS A 208 19.88 -6.27 39.31
N SER A 209 18.94 -6.83 38.54
CA SER A 209 17.88 -7.74 39.03
C SER A 209 17.41 -7.48 40.47
N SER A 210 16.57 -6.45 40.66
CA SER A 210 15.74 -6.40 41.88
C SER A 210 14.83 -7.63 41.92
N LEU A 211 14.14 -7.87 43.02
CA LEU A 211 12.89 -8.66 43.03
C LEU A 211 11.92 -8.26 41.89
N ILE A 212 12.03 -7.05 41.30
CA ILE A 212 11.32 -6.61 40.10
C ILE A 212 12.01 -7.07 38.78
N GLY A 213 13.33 -7.13 38.77
CA GLY A 213 14.12 -7.53 37.60
C GLY A 213 14.03 -9.02 37.27
N ASP A 214 13.64 -9.87 38.22
CA ASP A 214 13.43 -11.31 38.00
C ASP A 214 12.23 -11.65 37.11
N ILE A 215 11.33 -10.71 36.88
CA ILE A 215 10.23 -10.89 35.93
C ILE A 215 10.74 -11.04 34.50
N PHE A 216 11.95 -10.55 34.22
CA PHE A 216 12.59 -10.71 32.92
C PHE A 216 13.25 -12.09 32.76
N TRP A 217 13.50 -12.87 33.82
CA TRP A 217 14.34 -14.08 33.80
C TRP A 217 13.58 -15.42 33.79
N ILE A 218 12.24 -15.41 33.78
CA ILE A 218 11.43 -16.63 33.97
C ILE A 218 11.45 -17.58 32.76
N ASP A 219 11.64 -17.07 31.55
CA ASP A 219 11.59 -17.87 30.30
C ASP A 219 12.97 -18.41 29.85
N SER A 220 14.04 -18.23 30.63
CA SER A 220 15.34 -18.87 30.34
C SER A 220 15.47 -20.20 31.09
N ASP A 221 15.90 -21.28 30.41
CA ASP A 221 16.29 -22.56 31.04
C ASP A 221 17.35 -22.39 32.15
N THR A 222 17.96 -21.20 32.23
CA THR A 222 18.64 -20.71 33.41
C THR A 222 17.62 -20.13 34.39
N SER A 223 17.20 -20.95 35.36
CA SER A 223 16.58 -20.52 36.64
C SER A 223 17.11 -19.15 37.09
N PRO A 224 16.28 -18.27 37.70
CA PRO A 224 16.72 -16.98 38.25
C PRO A 224 18.04 -17.20 38.97
N SER A 225 19.06 -16.62 38.34
CA SER A 225 20.49 -16.84 38.46
C SER A 225 20.97 -17.98 39.38
N GLN A 226 21.85 -18.84 38.86
CA GLN A 226 22.79 -19.63 39.68
C GLN A 226 23.62 -18.77 40.68
N PHE A 227 23.45 -17.44 40.68
CA PHE A 227 24.19 -16.43 41.41
C PHE A 227 23.44 -15.92 42.67
N PHE A 228 22.10 -15.83 42.68
CA PHE A 228 21.33 -15.38 43.85
C PHE A 228 20.78 -16.56 44.66
N LYS A 229 21.55 -17.01 45.65
CA LYS A 229 21.17 -18.10 46.56
C LYS A 229 20.35 -17.60 47.74
N TRP A 230 19.16 -17.02 47.53
CA TRP A 230 18.30 -16.58 48.64
C TRP A 230 17.95 -17.70 49.64
N GLN A 231 18.05 -18.97 49.21
CA GLN A 231 17.87 -20.13 50.09
C GLN A 231 18.92 -20.18 51.22
N SER A 232 20.07 -19.50 51.05
CA SER A 232 21.11 -19.41 52.08
C SER A 232 20.80 -18.41 53.20
N ILE A 233 19.75 -17.58 53.06
CA ILE A 233 19.32 -16.66 54.11
C ILE A 233 18.75 -17.47 55.28
N SER A 234 19.38 -17.39 56.45
CA SER A 234 18.99 -18.13 57.65
C SER A 234 17.66 -17.63 58.22
N ASN A 235 17.40 -16.33 58.11
CA ASN A 235 16.13 -15.72 58.55
C ASN A 235 14.94 -16.23 57.72
N GLN A 236 14.14 -17.11 58.31
CA GLN A 236 13.02 -17.76 57.65
C GLN A 236 11.94 -16.79 57.17
N THR A 237 11.69 -15.68 57.89
CA THR A 237 10.70 -14.68 57.47
C THR A 237 11.14 -13.98 56.19
N ILE A 238 12.40 -13.56 56.10
CA ILE A 238 12.96 -12.92 54.90
C ILE A 238 12.95 -13.92 53.75
N ARG A 239 13.44 -15.14 53.97
CA ARG A 239 13.52 -16.21 52.97
C ARG A 239 12.15 -16.55 52.39
N ASN A 240 11.15 -16.81 53.23
CA ASN A 240 9.80 -17.18 52.79
C ASN A 240 9.14 -16.05 51.99
N ARG A 241 9.34 -14.78 52.37
CA ARG A 241 8.77 -13.65 51.62
C ARG A 241 9.42 -13.47 50.24
N ILE A 242 10.73 -13.70 50.14
CA ILE A 242 11.42 -13.73 48.84
C ILE A 242 10.85 -14.84 47.96
N GLU A 243 10.73 -16.06 48.50
CA GLU A 243 10.16 -17.21 47.81
C GLU A 243 8.72 -16.95 47.32
N GLU A 244 7.86 -16.39 48.17
CA GLU A 244 6.50 -16.01 47.79
C GLU A 244 6.48 -14.96 46.67
N MET A 245 7.37 -13.98 46.72
CA MET A 245 7.47 -12.96 45.66
C MET A 245 7.89 -13.57 44.32
N PHE A 246 8.78 -14.55 44.30
CA PHE A 246 9.15 -15.28 43.08
C PHE A 246 7.95 -16.03 42.48
N ILE A 247 7.18 -16.74 43.32
CA ILE A 247 5.97 -17.44 42.89
C ILE A 247 4.93 -16.43 42.36
N ASP A 248 4.78 -15.29 43.02
CA ASP A 248 3.83 -14.25 42.58
C ASP A 248 4.22 -13.63 41.25
N ILE A 249 5.52 -13.44 41.02
CA ILE A 249 6.07 -12.96 39.75
C ILE A 249 5.79 -13.95 38.62
N GLU A 250 5.97 -15.25 38.86
CA GLU A 250 5.65 -16.30 37.89
C GLU A 250 4.15 -16.30 37.55
N ASP A 251 3.27 -16.18 38.55
CA ASP A 251 1.83 -16.08 38.33
C ASP A 251 1.44 -14.81 37.56
N ILE A 252 2.03 -13.66 37.91
CA ILE A 252 1.85 -12.40 37.16
C ILE A 252 2.29 -12.59 35.70
N HIS A 253 3.40 -13.27 35.45
CA HIS A 253 3.89 -13.55 34.10
C HIS A 253 2.94 -14.48 33.33
N ASN A 254 2.39 -15.49 33.99
CA ASN A 254 1.39 -16.37 33.37
C ASN A 254 0.09 -15.61 33.04
N GLN A 255 -0.36 -14.71 33.92
CA GLN A 255 -1.50 -13.83 33.64
C GLN A 255 -1.24 -12.91 32.44
N LEU A 256 -0.02 -12.36 32.29
CA LEU A 256 0.33 -11.60 31.08
C LEU A 256 0.14 -12.45 29.81
N LYS A 257 0.55 -13.73 29.85
CA LYS A 257 0.41 -14.66 28.71
C LYS A 257 -1.05 -14.88 28.32
N GLU A 258 -1.99 -14.82 29.25
CA GLU A 258 -3.44 -14.89 28.97
C GLU A 258 -3.91 -13.70 28.11
N HIS A 259 -3.27 -12.54 28.23
CA HIS A 259 -3.52 -11.33 27.43
C HIS A 259 -2.69 -11.25 26.15
N LYS A 260 -2.13 -12.38 25.68
CA LYS A 260 -1.30 -12.44 24.46
C LYS A 260 -0.02 -11.61 24.51
N ILE A 261 0.46 -11.27 25.69
CA ILE A 261 1.69 -10.50 25.90
C ILE A 261 2.59 -11.20 26.92
N TYR A 262 3.88 -10.93 26.88
CA TYR A 262 4.81 -11.41 27.91
C TYR A 262 6.11 -10.59 27.89
N PHE A 263 6.95 -10.76 28.91
CA PHE A 263 8.29 -10.17 28.96
C PHE A 263 9.30 -11.30 29.13
N SER A 264 10.09 -11.63 28.10
CA SER A 264 11.15 -12.63 28.23
C SER A 264 12.55 -12.06 28.01
N HIS A 265 13.53 -12.68 28.66
CA HIS A 265 14.93 -12.53 28.30
C HIS A 265 15.23 -13.28 27.01
N SER A 266 15.05 -12.64 25.87
CA SER A 266 15.73 -13.08 24.65
C SER A 266 16.91 -12.14 24.40
N TYR A 267 18.08 -12.49 24.96
CA TYR A 267 19.41 -12.06 24.54
C TYR A 267 19.58 -10.59 24.14
N LEU A 268 19.84 -9.73 25.14
CA LEU A 268 20.38 -8.37 24.92
C LEU A 268 21.88 -8.26 25.22
N PHE A 269 22.58 -9.38 25.41
CA PHE A 269 24.05 -9.40 25.57
C PHE A 269 24.84 -10.32 24.64
N ASP A 270 24.21 -11.09 23.75
CA ASP A 270 24.95 -11.75 22.67
C ASP A 270 24.42 -11.32 21.30
N GLN A 271 25.37 -11.21 20.39
CA GLN A 271 25.22 -10.81 19.01
C GLN A 271 24.39 -11.81 18.18
N GLY A 272 23.15 -12.12 18.56
CA GLY A 272 22.37 -13.19 17.94
C GLY A 272 20.97 -12.71 17.55
N GLY A 273 20.83 -12.13 16.36
CA GLY A 273 19.54 -11.98 15.72
C GLY A 273 18.85 -13.34 15.51
N LEU A 274 17.52 -13.37 15.37
CA LEU A 274 16.86 -14.57 14.84
C LEU A 274 17.55 -14.97 13.53
N ARG A 275 18.08 -16.20 13.47
CA ARG A 275 18.46 -16.85 12.22
C ARG A 275 17.18 -17.16 11.47
N ASP A 276 17.03 -16.56 10.29
CA ASP A 276 16.04 -16.97 9.30
C ASP A 276 16.27 -18.47 8.99
N PRO A 277 15.28 -19.37 9.17
CA PRO A 277 15.44 -20.79 8.90
C PRO A 277 15.73 -21.11 7.43
N PHE A 278 15.61 -20.13 6.52
CA PHE A 278 15.93 -20.30 5.10
C PHE A 278 17.28 -19.70 4.70
N HIS A 279 17.83 -18.75 5.45
CA HIS A 279 19.03 -18.02 5.04
C HIS A 279 19.85 -17.60 6.27
N ASP A 280 20.98 -18.27 6.47
CA ASP A 280 21.91 -18.18 7.60
C ASP A 280 22.52 -16.77 7.86
N LYS A 281 21.69 -15.76 8.12
CA LYS A 281 22.06 -14.37 8.43
C LYS A 281 21.24 -13.85 9.62
N GLU A 282 21.94 -13.27 10.59
CA GLU A 282 21.34 -12.60 11.75
C GLU A 282 20.62 -11.32 11.35
N ILE A 283 19.31 -11.29 11.58
CA ILE A 283 18.54 -10.04 11.55
C ILE A 283 18.76 -9.36 12.91
N ARG A 284 19.63 -8.34 12.96
CA ARG A 284 19.74 -7.48 14.15
C ARG A 284 18.45 -6.67 14.28
N TYR A 285 17.56 -7.12 15.16
CA TYR A 285 16.46 -6.29 15.63
C TYR A 285 17.08 -5.14 16.41
N ASN A 286 17.08 -3.95 15.81
CA ASN A 286 17.37 -2.73 16.55
C ASN A 286 16.28 -2.58 17.65
N ASP A 287 16.65 -2.05 18.82
CA ASP A 287 15.93 -1.95 20.11
C ASP A 287 14.57 -1.21 20.11
N LYS A 288 13.83 -1.29 19.01
CA LYS A 288 12.80 -0.32 18.63
C LYS A 288 11.38 -0.88 18.65
N LEU A 289 11.20 -2.20 18.67
CA LEU A 289 10.05 -2.82 18.00
C LEU A 289 9.50 -4.05 18.75
N LEU A 290 8.16 -4.13 18.79
CA LEU A 290 7.41 -5.26 19.36
C LEU A 290 7.85 -6.55 18.66
N LYS A 291 8.29 -7.54 19.44
CA LYS A 291 8.62 -8.86 18.91
C LYS A 291 7.37 -9.73 18.98
N ILE A 292 7.06 -10.44 17.90
CA ILE A 292 5.88 -11.29 17.79
C ILE A 292 6.32 -12.69 17.44
N ASP A 293 6.00 -13.62 18.33
CA ASP A 293 6.45 -15.01 18.20
C ASP A 293 5.62 -15.80 17.18
N GLN A 294 5.91 -17.09 17.07
CA GLN A 294 5.21 -17.98 16.14
C GLN A 294 3.71 -18.10 16.48
N ASP A 295 3.35 -18.02 17.76
CA ASP A 295 1.97 -18.18 18.24
C ASP A 295 1.18 -16.87 18.35
N GLY A 296 1.69 -15.77 17.77
CA GLY A 296 1.06 -14.44 17.81
C GLY A 296 1.24 -13.67 19.13
N MET A 297 1.96 -14.25 20.10
CA MET A 297 2.31 -13.61 21.37
C MET A 297 3.24 -12.42 21.17
N ILE A 298 2.97 -11.31 21.86
CA ILE A 298 3.80 -10.10 21.80
C ILE A 298 4.77 -10.07 22.98
N ASN A 299 6.07 -10.13 22.68
CA ASN A 299 7.12 -9.91 23.64
C ASN A 299 7.39 -8.41 23.81
N LEU A 300 7.09 -7.90 24.99
CA LEU A 300 7.22 -6.49 25.33
C LEU A 300 8.58 -6.11 25.92
N ALA A 301 9.48 -7.09 26.13
CA ALA A 301 10.81 -6.84 26.71
C ALA A 301 11.69 -5.91 25.85
N HIS A 302 11.44 -5.86 24.54
CA HIS A 302 12.14 -5.03 23.56
C HIS A 302 11.57 -3.61 23.44
N SER A 303 10.55 -3.28 24.24
CA SER A 303 9.84 -2.00 24.18
C SER A 303 10.10 -1.22 25.46
N SER A 304 10.98 -0.21 25.40
CA SER A 304 11.38 0.59 26.56
C SER A 304 10.16 1.14 27.32
N ASP A 305 9.20 1.70 26.60
CA ASP A 305 7.92 2.19 27.12
C ASP A 305 7.10 1.14 27.90
N CYS A 306 6.93 -0.07 27.35
CA CYS A 306 6.18 -1.15 27.98
C CYS A 306 6.90 -1.67 29.23
N CYS A 307 8.22 -1.87 29.14
CA CYS A 307 9.07 -2.27 30.26
C CYS A 307 8.99 -1.26 31.41
N GLN A 308 9.10 0.03 31.10
CA GLN A 308 9.01 1.10 32.09
C GLN A 308 7.61 1.21 32.70
N THR A 309 6.56 1.01 31.90
CA THR A 309 5.17 1.01 32.38
C THR A 309 4.93 -0.15 33.35
N PHE A 310 5.36 -1.35 32.98
CA PHE A 310 5.21 -2.53 33.82
C PHE A 310 6.05 -2.43 35.11
N ARG A 311 7.29 -1.93 35.01
CA ARG A 311 8.12 -1.62 36.18
C ARG A 311 7.43 -0.63 37.12
N TYR A 312 6.86 0.45 36.58
CA TYR A 312 6.11 1.41 37.39
C TYR A 312 4.93 0.71 38.11
N PHE A 313 4.14 -0.10 37.39
CA PHE A 313 3.05 -0.86 37.98
C PHE A 313 3.50 -1.70 39.19
N LEU A 314 4.62 -2.39 39.09
CA LEU A 314 5.16 -3.24 40.16
C LEU A 314 5.80 -2.46 41.30
N GLU A 315 6.40 -1.30 41.01
CA GLU A 315 7.02 -0.44 42.01
C GLU A 315 6.01 0.31 42.90
N GLY A 316 4.73 0.24 42.57
CA GLY A 316 3.67 0.97 43.24
C GLY A 316 3.46 2.37 42.66
N GLU A 317 2.23 2.86 42.81
CA GLU A 317 1.71 4.11 42.21
C GLU A 317 2.17 5.37 42.97
N THR A 318 3.48 5.65 42.97
CA THR A 318 4.04 6.91 43.49
C THR A 318 4.48 7.83 42.36
N PRO A 319 4.12 9.12 42.36
CA PRO A 319 4.50 10.07 41.31
C PRO A 319 6.00 10.07 41.03
N LYS A 320 6.37 9.94 39.75
CA LYS A 320 7.77 9.99 39.31
C LYS A 320 7.90 10.41 37.85
N ILE A 321 9.12 10.81 37.51
CA ILE A 321 9.54 11.05 36.13
C ILE A 321 10.08 9.74 35.57
N VAL A 322 9.46 9.24 34.51
CA VAL A 322 9.83 8.00 33.85
C VAL A 322 10.56 8.31 32.56
N SER A 323 11.76 7.75 32.40
CA SER A 323 12.58 7.87 31.19
C SER A 323 12.23 6.75 30.22
N ILE A 324 11.71 7.14 29.05
CA ILE A 324 11.41 6.24 27.93
C ILE A 324 12.45 6.47 26.84
N TYR A 325 13.00 5.41 26.29
CA TYR A 325 14.00 5.48 25.23
C TYR A 325 13.41 5.03 23.90
N ASP A 326 13.50 5.89 22.89
CA ASP A 326 13.20 5.58 21.49
C ASP A 326 14.42 6.00 20.66
N ASP A 327 15.08 5.08 19.95
CA ASP A 327 16.26 5.40 19.12
C ASP A 327 17.41 6.12 19.83
N LYS A 328 17.63 5.80 21.11
CA LYS A 328 18.60 6.49 21.99
C LYS A 328 18.20 7.93 22.36
N ILE A 329 17.00 8.37 22.00
CA ILE A 329 16.38 9.60 22.47
C ILE A 329 15.63 9.29 23.76
N GLU A 330 16.04 9.96 24.84
CA GLU A 330 15.35 9.89 26.11
C GLU A 330 14.18 10.88 26.14
N THR A 331 12.98 10.39 26.37
CA THR A 331 11.79 11.19 26.67
C THR A 331 11.44 11.02 28.13
N LYS A 332 11.32 12.13 28.86
CA LYS A 332 10.95 12.15 30.28
C LYS A 332 9.47 12.45 30.42
N ILE A 333 8.71 11.53 31.01
CA ILE A 333 7.27 11.64 31.21
C ILE A 333 6.99 11.69 32.71
N SER A 334 6.37 12.77 33.18
CA SER A 334 5.85 12.83 34.54
C SER A 334 4.51 12.11 34.61
N ALA A 335 4.34 11.19 35.54
CA ALA A 335 3.09 10.47 35.74
C ALA A 335 2.90 10.12 37.23
N ASN A 336 1.66 10.19 37.72
CA ASN A 336 1.32 9.85 39.11
C ASN A 336 1.16 8.33 39.33
N ASN A 337 0.88 7.58 38.27
CA ASN A 337 0.77 6.13 38.28
C ASN A 337 1.02 5.56 36.86
N TYR A 338 1.01 4.24 36.72
CA TYR A 338 1.22 3.57 35.44
C TYR A 338 0.11 3.88 34.41
N ARG A 339 -1.13 4.14 34.86
CA ARG A 339 -2.27 4.44 33.96
C ARG A 339 -2.08 5.80 33.28
N GLU A 340 -1.63 6.80 34.02
CA GLU A 340 -1.29 8.12 33.47
C GLU A 340 -0.12 8.04 32.48
N LEU A 341 0.94 7.29 32.82
CA LEU A 341 2.05 7.05 31.89
C LEU A 341 1.55 6.40 30.60
N LEU A 342 0.78 5.32 30.72
CA LEU A 342 0.23 4.59 29.58
C LEU A 342 -0.72 5.47 28.74
N ALA A 343 -1.52 6.33 29.37
CA ALA A 343 -2.38 7.29 28.68
C ALA A 343 -1.57 8.35 27.89
N SER A 344 -0.47 8.83 28.47
CA SER A 344 0.46 9.73 27.78
C SER A 344 1.08 9.06 26.55
N LEU A 345 1.57 7.83 26.71
CA LEU A 345 2.13 7.03 25.60
C LEU A 345 1.10 6.78 24.50
N LYS A 346 -0.13 6.38 24.85
CA LYS A 346 -1.24 6.21 23.88
C LYS A 346 -1.57 7.50 23.14
N THR A 347 -1.54 8.64 23.82
CA THR A 347 -1.81 9.95 23.20
C THR A 347 -0.74 10.30 22.16
N THR A 348 0.53 10.03 22.45
CA THR A 348 1.62 10.21 21.49
C THR A 348 1.41 9.39 20.22
N GLN A 349 1.06 8.11 20.33
CA GLN A 349 0.80 7.26 19.15
C GLN A 349 -0.43 7.73 18.37
N LYS A 350 -1.53 8.09 19.07
CA LYS A 350 -2.73 8.65 18.43
C LYS A 350 -2.44 9.93 17.65
N ASN A 351 -1.56 10.79 18.13
CA ASN A 351 -1.17 12.01 17.42
C ASN A 351 -0.41 11.70 16.14
N ILE A 352 0.49 10.71 16.16
CA ILE A 352 1.20 10.24 14.95
C ILE A 352 0.22 9.69 13.91
N ILE A 353 -0.70 8.83 14.35
CA ILE A 353 -1.76 8.24 13.51
C ILE A 353 -2.63 9.34 12.90
N SER A 354 -3.17 10.23 13.74
CA SER A 354 -4.04 11.33 13.31
C SER A 354 -3.36 12.23 12.29
N LYS A 355 -2.08 12.56 12.50
CA LYS A 355 -1.31 13.40 11.58
C LYS A 355 -1.13 12.73 10.21
N MET A 356 -0.85 11.43 10.18
CA MET A 356 -0.76 10.70 8.90
C MET A 356 -2.11 10.67 8.18
N VAL A 357 -3.20 10.46 8.92
CA VAL A 357 -4.56 10.46 8.35
C VAL A 357 -4.86 11.84 7.74
N SER A 358 -4.62 12.93 8.47
CA SER A 358 -4.93 14.29 8.02
C SER A 358 -4.04 14.75 6.87
N ASP A 359 -2.74 14.48 6.96
CA ASP A 359 -1.75 15.09 6.07
C ASP A 359 -1.51 14.27 4.80
N VAL A 360 -1.85 12.97 4.82
CA VAL A 360 -1.54 12.03 3.73
C VAL A 360 -2.78 11.30 3.23
N LEU A 361 -3.46 10.54 4.09
CA LEU A 361 -4.53 9.64 3.62
C LEU A 361 -5.77 10.39 3.14
N VAL A 362 -6.20 11.43 3.86
CA VAL A 362 -7.35 12.26 3.47
C VAL A 362 -7.09 13.01 2.15
N PRO A 363 -5.97 13.73 1.97
CA PRO A 363 -5.64 14.35 0.68
C PRO A 363 -5.58 13.36 -0.48
N HIS A 364 -4.97 12.18 -0.27
CA HIS A 364 -4.93 11.11 -1.28
C HIS A 364 -6.32 10.64 -1.67
N ASN A 365 -7.17 10.30 -0.70
CA ASN A 365 -8.54 9.86 -0.94
C ASN A 365 -9.38 10.96 -1.63
N ASN A 366 -9.18 12.23 -1.27
CA ASN A 366 -9.85 13.35 -1.92
C ASN A 366 -9.41 13.50 -3.38
N ALA A 367 -8.12 13.41 -3.68
CA ALA A 367 -7.62 13.44 -5.06
C ALA A 367 -8.18 12.29 -5.90
N ASN A 368 -8.21 11.08 -5.32
CA ASN A 368 -8.77 9.90 -5.96
C ASN A 368 -10.28 10.04 -6.21
N LYS A 369 -11.03 10.62 -5.26
CA LYS A 369 -12.45 10.94 -5.42
C LYS A 369 -12.69 11.93 -6.56
N SER A 370 -11.90 13.01 -6.64
CA SER A 370 -11.99 13.97 -7.74
C SER A 370 -11.74 13.31 -9.10
N ASN A 371 -10.75 12.42 -9.20
CA ASN A 371 -10.46 11.67 -10.42
C ASN A 371 -11.61 10.74 -10.82
N ILE A 372 -12.25 10.08 -9.85
CA ILE A 372 -13.45 9.27 -10.07
C ILE A 372 -14.58 10.12 -10.66
N GLU A 373 -14.85 11.29 -10.08
CA GLU A 373 -15.89 12.20 -10.57
C GLU A 373 -15.60 12.68 -12.00
N ILE A 374 -14.33 12.94 -12.33
CA ILE A 374 -13.89 13.30 -13.70
C ILE A 374 -14.14 12.14 -14.67
N VAL A 375 -13.70 10.92 -14.34
CA VAL A 375 -13.88 9.74 -15.20
C VAL A 375 -15.36 9.41 -15.40
N GLN A 376 -16.17 9.47 -14.33
CA GLN A 376 -17.62 9.25 -14.43
C GLN A 376 -18.31 10.29 -15.31
N LYS A 377 -17.93 11.56 -15.17
CA LYS A 377 -18.46 12.62 -16.04
C LYS A 377 -18.06 12.40 -17.49
N LEU A 378 -16.78 12.10 -17.75
CA LEU A 378 -16.29 11.77 -19.09
C LEU A 378 -17.05 10.58 -19.68
N GLN A 379 -17.26 9.52 -18.91
CA GLN A 379 -18.00 8.35 -19.34
C GLN A 379 -19.45 8.69 -19.72
N ASN A 380 -20.15 9.52 -18.94
CA ASN A 380 -21.52 9.92 -19.26
C ASN A 380 -21.63 10.86 -20.48
N ASP A 381 -20.64 11.74 -20.63
CA ASP A 381 -20.65 12.78 -21.64
C ASP A 381 -20.09 12.29 -22.99
N LEU A 382 -19.17 11.33 -23.01
CA LEU A 382 -18.46 10.87 -24.22
C LEU A 382 -19.43 10.28 -25.25
N LYS A 383 -19.43 10.87 -26.44
CA LYS A 383 -20.15 10.38 -27.63
C LYS A 383 -19.26 10.48 -28.85
N ILE A 384 -19.24 9.41 -29.64
CA ILE A 384 -18.56 9.37 -30.93
C ILE A 384 -19.52 9.92 -31.99
N LYS A 385 -19.18 11.09 -32.54
CA LYS A 385 -19.92 11.72 -33.63
C LYS A 385 -19.72 10.97 -34.94
N SER A 386 -18.46 10.65 -35.24
CA SER A 386 -18.11 9.81 -36.37
C SER A 386 -16.86 9.00 -36.08
N TYR A 387 -16.77 7.84 -36.72
CA TYR A 387 -15.55 7.06 -36.76
C TYR A 387 -15.34 6.58 -38.19
N ASP A 388 -14.39 7.20 -38.89
CA ASP A 388 -14.25 7.08 -40.32
C ASP A 388 -12.85 6.56 -40.68
N GLN A 389 -12.79 5.65 -41.65
CA GLN A 389 -11.55 5.30 -42.32
C GLN A 389 -11.52 5.98 -43.68
N LYS A 390 -10.42 6.67 -43.99
CA LYS A 390 -10.15 7.26 -45.30
C LYS A 390 -8.90 6.66 -45.91
N ILE A 391 -9.00 6.14 -47.13
CA ILE A 391 -7.89 5.59 -47.88
C ILE A 391 -7.78 6.37 -49.18
N ARG A 392 -6.59 6.88 -49.49
CA ARG A 392 -6.37 7.73 -50.68
C ARG A 392 -5.35 7.12 -51.62
N TRP A 393 -5.62 7.25 -52.91
CA TRP A 393 -4.70 6.92 -53.99
C TRP A 393 -4.46 8.13 -54.86
N SER A 394 -3.20 8.38 -55.23
CA SER A 394 -2.85 9.39 -56.22
C SER A 394 -2.74 8.79 -57.61
N LEU A 395 -3.32 9.47 -58.59
CA LEU A 395 -3.21 9.16 -60.00
C LEU A 395 -2.30 10.21 -60.65
N VAL A 396 -1.18 9.77 -61.22
CA VAL A 396 -0.20 10.64 -61.90
C VAL A 396 -0.05 10.18 -63.34
N GLY A 397 -0.74 10.86 -64.27
CA GLY A 397 -0.71 10.54 -65.69
C GLY A 397 -1.26 9.13 -65.97
N GLU A 398 -0.51 8.34 -66.75
CA GLU A 398 -0.86 6.94 -67.08
C GLU A 398 -0.28 5.91 -66.10
N GLN A 399 0.36 6.34 -65.01
CA GLN A 399 0.94 5.43 -64.03
C GLN A 399 -0.14 4.70 -63.22
N GLU A 400 0.21 3.52 -62.69
CA GLU A 400 -0.66 2.79 -61.76
C GLU A 400 -0.94 3.66 -60.51
N PRO A 401 -2.21 3.69 -60.03
CA PRO A 401 -2.54 4.47 -58.84
C PRO A 401 -1.72 4.04 -57.62
N VAL A 402 -1.13 5.02 -56.93
CA VAL A 402 -0.26 4.79 -55.77
C VAL A 402 -1.03 5.08 -54.49
N LEU A 403 -1.03 4.15 -53.54
CA LEU A 403 -1.60 4.36 -52.20
C LEU A 403 -0.80 5.48 -51.49
N THR A 404 -1.48 6.55 -51.08
CA THR A 404 -0.83 7.73 -50.48
C THR A 404 -1.15 7.91 -49.01
N SER A 405 -2.34 7.52 -48.55
CA SER A 405 -2.68 7.58 -47.13
C SER A 405 -3.73 6.57 -46.72
N CYS A 406 -3.73 6.26 -45.43
CA CYS A 406 -4.73 5.47 -44.75
C CYS A 406 -4.90 6.05 -43.34
N GLU A 407 -6.03 6.72 -43.12
CA GLU A 407 -6.31 7.48 -41.91
C GLU A 407 -7.55 6.87 -41.24
N LEU A 408 -7.43 6.54 -39.95
CA LEU A 408 -8.58 6.36 -39.08
C LEU A 408 -8.81 7.66 -38.33
N ILE A 409 -10.05 8.12 -38.36
CA ILE A 409 -10.43 9.45 -37.93
C ILE A 409 -11.59 9.31 -36.98
N ILE A 410 -11.43 9.75 -35.75
CA ILE A 410 -12.50 9.81 -34.76
C ILE A 410 -12.83 11.25 -34.42
N GLU A 411 -14.13 11.55 -34.45
CA GLU A 411 -14.68 12.80 -33.98
C GLU A 411 -15.57 12.52 -32.78
N THR A 412 -15.34 13.24 -31.68
CA THR A 412 -16.14 13.13 -30.47
C THR A 412 -16.76 14.48 -30.12
N ASN A 413 -17.63 14.50 -29.11
CA ASN A 413 -18.10 15.74 -28.50
C ASN A 413 -17.17 16.30 -27.41
N SER A 414 -16.28 15.46 -26.84
CA SER A 414 -15.49 15.81 -25.66
C SER A 414 -14.00 16.05 -25.95
N PHE A 415 -13.49 15.53 -27.07
CA PHE A 415 -12.09 15.63 -27.47
C PHE A 415 -11.94 16.20 -28.89
N PRO A 416 -10.83 16.90 -29.17
CA PRO A 416 -10.45 17.24 -30.53
C PRO A 416 -10.45 16.01 -31.44
N LYS A 417 -10.65 16.25 -32.73
CA LYS A 417 -10.55 15.21 -33.76
C LYS A 417 -9.19 14.51 -33.67
N VAL A 418 -9.21 13.17 -33.59
CA VAL A 418 -8.00 12.35 -33.52
C VAL A 418 -7.85 11.57 -34.83
N ILE A 419 -6.62 11.53 -35.33
CA ILE A 419 -6.25 10.84 -36.57
C ILE A 419 -5.16 9.82 -36.22
N SER A 420 -5.26 8.60 -36.75
CA SER A 420 -4.27 7.55 -36.54
C SER A 420 -2.87 7.94 -37.00
N ASP A 421 -1.83 7.37 -36.40
CA ASP A 421 -0.43 7.61 -36.81
C ASP A 421 -0.24 7.26 -38.31
N PRO A 422 0.26 8.21 -39.15
CA PRO A 422 0.55 7.95 -40.56
C PRO A 422 1.50 6.78 -40.81
N LYS A 423 2.37 6.43 -39.85
CA LYS A 423 3.28 5.26 -39.95
C LYS A 423 2.54 3.94 -39.96
N LEU A 424 1.32 3.90 -39.42
CA LEU A 424 0.43 2.73 -39.50
C LEU A 424 -0.19 2.58 -40.89
N ALA A 425 -0.15 3.62 -41.75
CA ALA A 425 -0.81 3.62 -43.06
C ALA A 425 -0.30 2.54 -44.03
N ASN A 426 0.95 2.11 -43.90
CA ASN A 426 1.54 1.03 -44.71
C ASN A 426 0.83 -0.32 -44.54
N HIS A 427 -0.05 -0.42 -43.55
CA HIS A 427 -0.74 -1.64 -43.15
C HIS A 427 -2.24 -1.58 -43.37
N CYS A 428 -2.70 -0.60 -44.16
CA CYS A 428 -4.12 -0.34 -44.42
C CYS A 428 -4.92 -1.59 -44.84
N PHE A 429 -4.23 -2.56 -45.44
CA PHE A 429 -4.80 -3.82 -45.90
C PHE A 429 -4.23 -5.08 -45.24
N SER A 430 -3.22 -5.00 -44.36
CA SER A 430 -2.65 -6.19 -43.70
C SER A 430 -3.54 -6.72 -42.56
N ALA A 431 -4.62 -6.01 -42.25
CA ALA A 431 -5.52 -6.31 -41.14
C ALA A 431 -6.53 -7.44 -41.42
N THR A 432 -6.63 -7.94 -42.66
CA THR A 432 -7.65 -8.94 -43.04
C THR A 432 -7.43 -10.33 -42.45
N TYR A 433 -6.26 -10.62 -41.85
CA TYR A 433 -5.88 -12.00 -41.52
C TYR A 433 -5.26 -12.24 -40.14
N SER A 434 -5.24 -11.26 -39.21
CA SER A 434 -4.88 -11.55 -37.82
C SER A 434 -5.62 -10.70 -36.79
N ASP A 435 -6.23 -11.36 -35.81
CA ASP A 435 -7.05 -10.74 -34.76
C ASP A 435 -6.27 -9.70 -33.95
N ARG A 436 -5.00 -9.96 -33.66
CA ARG A 436 -4.11 -9.03 -32.93
C ARG A 436 -3.83 -7.72 -33.70
N TYR A 437 -3.95 -7.75 -35.02
CA TYR A 437 -3.72 -6.56 -35.85
C TYR A 437 -4.95 -5.66 -35.90
N ILE A 438 -6.15 -6.26 -35.86
CA ILE A 438 -7.41 -5.53 -35.83
C ILE A 438 -7.49 -4.70 -34.54
N GLU A 439 -7.09 -5.26 -33.40
CA GLU A 439 -7.12 -4.54 -32.12
C GLU A 439 -6.11 -3.40 -31.99
N SER A 440 -4.99 -3.43 -32.71
CA SER A 440 -3.94 -2.39 -32.57
C SER A 440 -4.18 -1.20 -33.50
N VAL A 441 -4.53 -1.43 -34.77
CA VAL A 441 -4.72 -0.34 -35.74
C VAL A 441 -6.11 0.29 -35.64
N TYR A 442 -7.18 -0.50 -35.55
CA TYR A 442 -8.54 0.06 -35.44
C TYR A 442 -8.86 0.65 -34.08
N ASN A 443 -7.97 0.54 -33.11
CA ASN A 443 -8.15 1.21 -31.83
C ASN A 443 -7.08 2.28 -31.58
N ASP A 444 -6.10 2.49 -32.47
CA ASP A 444 -5.05 3.53 -32.31
C ASP A 444 -5.61 4.92 -31.94
N PRO A 445 -6.58 5.49 -32.69
CA PRO A 445 -7.16 6.78 -32.31
C PRO A 445 -7.96 6.72 -30.99
N LEU A 446 -8.51 5.55 -30.62
CA LEU A 446 -9.17 5.34 -29.32
C LEU A 446 -8.15 5.32 -28.18
N TYR A 447 -7.00 4.65 -28.37
CA TYR A 447 -5.89 4.65 -27.42
C TYR A 447 -5.29 6.04 -27.23
N GLN A 448 -5.22 6.85 -28.28
CA GLN A 448 -4.81 8.25 -28.16
C GLN A 448 -5.78 9.07 -27.28
N ILE A 449 -7.10 8.86 -27.42
CA ILE A 449 -8.09 9.49 -26.53
C ILE A 449 -7.86 9.04 -25.08
N LEU A 450 -7.68 7.74 -24.83
CA LEU A 450 -7.40 7.21 -23.50
C LEU A 450 -6.10 7.77 -22.90
N ASN A 451 -5.05 7.92 -23.71
CA ASN A 451 -3.80 8.54 -23.27
C ASN A 451 -3.97 10.01 -22.89
N ASN A 452 -4.80 10.76 -23.62
CA ASN A 452 -5.11 12.15 -23.27
C ASN A 452 -5.86 12.22 -21.93
N ILE A 453 -6.83 11.34 -21.71
CA ILE A 453 -7.56 11.23 -20.44
C ILE A 453 -6.59 10.93 -19.29
N ASN A 454 -5.75 9.91 -19.46
CA ASN A 454 -4.78 9.51 -18.44
C ASN A 454 -3.74 10.58 -18.15
N SER A 455 -3.38 11.41 -19.13
CA SER A 455 -2.47 12.53 -18.93
C SER A 455 -3.13 13.66 -18.13
N SER A 456 -4.42 13.90 -18.33
CA SER A 456 -5.19 14.87 -17.55
C SER A 456 -5.43 14.45 -16.11
N LEU A 457 -5.51 13.14 -15.81
CA LEU A 457 -5.66 12.62 -14.44
C LEU A 457 -4.36 12.67 -13.60
N LYS A 458 -3.20 12.87 -14.25
CA LYS A 458 -1.88 12.92 -13.61
C LYS A 458 -1.44 14.33 -13.21
N ASN A 459 -2.13 15.36 -13.70
CA ASN A 459 -1.91 16.77 -13.39
C ASN A 459 -3.02 17.26 -12.46
#